data_AF-G5HP84-F1
#
_entry.id   AF-G5HP84-F1
#
_cell.length_a   1.000
_cell.length_b   1.000
_cell.length_c   1.000
_cell.angle_alpha   90.00
_cell.angle_beta   90.00
_cell.angle_gamma   90.00
#
_symmetry.space_group_name_H-M   'P 1'
#
loop_
_entity.id
_entity.type
_entity.pdbx_description
1 polymer ?
#
loop_
_entity_poly.entity_id
_entity_poly.type
_entity_poly.pdbx_seq_one_letter_code
_entity_poly.pdbx_strand_id
1 'polypeptide(L)'
;DSGDYSQKSVHVSKHGSPALRKTLYQVMDVLIKTKPDDPVYLFMDKKRAQGKPYYVYMTAGANKFLRIYYGRVKEYLASLPASE
;
A
#
# COMPACT_ATOMS: atom_id res chain seq x y z
N ASP A 1 3.89 20.78 -13.85
CA ASP A 1 2.43 20.69 -13.79
C ASP A 1 2.00 19.30 -14.23
N SER A 2 1.58 18.45 -13.28
CA SER A 2 1.24 17.04 -13.55
C SER A 2 -0.21 16.78 -13.17
N GLY A 3 -1.09 17.42 -13.93
CA GLY A 3 -2.53 17.29 -13.83
C GLY A 3 -3.13 17.17 -15.22
N ASP A 4 -3.13 15.97 -15.78
CA ASP A 4 -4.26 15.45 -16.53
C ASP A 4 -3.98 14.00 -16.95
N TYR A 5 -4.29 13.08 -16.05
CA TYR A 5 -4.46 11.68 -16.46
C TYR A 5 -5.96 11.39 -16.43
N SER A 6 -6.59 11.52 -17.60
CA SER A 6 -7.97 11.10 -17.81
C SER A 6 -7.98 9.59 -18.11
N GLN A 7 -8.30 8.79 -17.09
CA GLN A 7 -8.35 7.35 -17.23
C GLN A 7 -9.61 6.96 -18.04
N LYS A 8 -9.45 6.62 -19.32
CA LYS A 8 -10.47 5.88 -20.09
C LYS A 8 -10.67 4.53 -19.41
N SER A 9 -11.93 4.10 -19.28
CA SER A 9 -12.34 2.88 -18.58
C SER A 9 -11.42 1.70 -18.93
N VAL A 10 -10.45 1.43 -18.06
CA VAL A 10 -9.65 0.21 -18.09
C VAL A 10 -10.39 -0.80 -17.24
N HIS A 11 -10.56 -2.02 -17.74
CA HIS A 11 -11.10 -3.11 -16.95
C HIS A 11 -10.24 -3.25 -15.69
N VAL A 12 -10.79 -2.85 -14.54
CA VAL A 12 -10.15 -3.07 -13.24
C VAL A 12 -10.28 -4.57 -12.94
N SER A 13 -9.29 -5.35 -13.35
CA SER A 13 -9.13 -6.71 -12.87
C SER A 13 -8.78 -6.65 -11.38
N LYS A 14 -9.65 -7.23 -10.54
CA LYS A 14 -9.40 -7.33 -9.11
C LYS A 14 -8.30 -8.37 -8.87
N HIS A 15 -7.05 -7.97 -8.94
CA HIS A 15 -5.92 -8.84 -8.63
C HIS A 15 -5.84 -9.14 -7.12
N GLY A 16 -5.32 -10.33 -6.79
CA GLY A 16 -5.22 -10.85 -5.41
C GLY A 16 -6.49 -11.53 -4.89
N SER A 17 -6.37 -12.25 -3.78
CA SER A 17 -7.52 -12.89 -3.13
C SER A 17 -8.44 -11.85 -2.46
N PRO A 18 -9.75 -12.12 -2.36
CA PRO A 18 -10.67 -11.25 -1.62
C PRO A 18 -10.23 -11.05 -0.16
N ALA A 19 -9.69 -12.09 0.47
CA ALA A 19 -9.15 -12.04 1.82
C ALA A 19 -7.99 -11.03 1.92
N LEU A 20 -7.00 -11.13 1.02
CA LEU A 20 -5.85 -10.21 1.01
C LEU A 20 -6.29 -8.75 0.84
N ARG A 21 -7.22 -8.47 -0.08
CA ARG A 21 -7.73 -7.10 -0.27
C ARG A 21 -8.42 -6.56 0.97
N LYS A 22 -9.24 -7.38 1.63
CA LYS A 22 -9.92 -7.00 2.89
C LYS A 22 -8.89 -6.70 3.98
N THR A 23 -7.91 -7.57 4.16
CA THR A 23 -6.85 -7.39 5.16
C THR A 23 -6.05 -6.12 4.90
N LEU A 24 -5.60 -5.88 3.67
CA LEU A 24 -4.86 -4.68 3.31
C LEU A 24 -5.69 -3.41 3.58
N TYR A 25 -6.97 -3.42 3.22
CA TYR A 25 -7.86 -2.30 3.53
C TYR A 25 -7.96 -2.04 5.04
N GLN A 26 -8.14 -3.09 5.85
CA GLN A 26 -8.21 -2.96 7.31
C GLN A 26 -6.90 -2.41 7.89
N VAL A 27 -5.74 -2.87 7.41
CA VAL A 27 -4.44 -2.32 7.85
C VAL A 27 -4.35 -0.83 7.51
N MET A 28 -4.65 -0.42 6.27
CA MET A 28 -4.58 0.99 5.88
C MET A 28 -5.57 1.86 6.66
N ASP A 29 -6.77 1.34 6.96
CA ASP A 29 -7.79 2.03 7.75
C ASP A 29 -7.32 2.25 9.20
N VAL A 30 -6.70 1.24 9.81
CA VAL A 30 -6.07 1.38 11.13
C VAL A 30 -4.98 2.44 11.11
N LEU A 31 -4.08 2.43 10.12
CA LEU A 31 -3.00 3.42 10.01
C LEU A 31 -3.53 4.86 9.93
N ILE A 32 -4.60 5.11 9.17
CA ILE A 32 -5.22 6.46 9.10
C ILE A 32 -5.79 6.89 10.45
N LYS A 33 -6.37 5.95 11.21
CA LYS A 33 -7.00 6.23 12.51
C LYS A 33 -5.95 6.48 13.60
N THR A 34 -4.89 5.67 13.63
CA THR A 34 -3.86 5.73 14.68
C THR A 34 -2.73 6.72 14.36
N LYS A 35 -2.55 7.09 13.08
CA LYS A 35 -1.56 8.06 12.61
C LYS A 35 -0.14 7.84 13.16
N PRO A 36 0.40 6.61 13.07
CA PRO A 36 1.73 6.31 13.58
C PRO A 36 2.80 6.96 12.70
N ASP A 37 4.00 7.18 13.25
CA ASP A 37 5.15 7.65 12.48
C ASP A 37 5.80 6.48 11.71
N ASP A 38 5.06 5.93 10.74
CA ASP A 38 5.50 4.81 9.91
C ASP A 38 5.54 5.19 8.42
N PRO A 39 6.43 4.58 7.62
CA PRO A 39 6.66 4.95 6.22
C PRO A 39 5.43 4.76 5.32
N VAL A 40 4.49 3.88 5.68
CA VAL A 40 3.24 3.67 4.93
C VAL A 40 2.25 4.78 5.27
N TYR A 41 2.04 5.09 6.56
CA TYR A 41 1.18 6.21 6.96
C TYR A 41 1.66 7.54 6.38
N LEU A 42 2.94 7.89 6.54
CA LEU A 42 3.51 9.14 6.00
C LEU A 42 3.32 9.26 4.49
N PHE A 43 3.44 8.14 3.76
CA PHE A 43 3.19 8.10 2.33
C PHE A 43 1.72 8.35 1.99
N MET A 44 0.78 7.75 2.72
CA MET A 44 -0.65 7.97 2.55
C MET A 44 -1.05 9.40 2.91
N ASP A 45 -0.50 9.94 4.00
CA ASP A 45 -0.79 11.31 4.46
C ASP A 45 -0.30 12.34 3.43
N LYS A 46 0.88 12.14 2.84
CA LYS A 46 1.35 12.95 1.71
C LYS A 46 0.38 12.93 0.53
N LYS A 47 -0.21 11.76 0.19
CA LYS A 47 -1.20 11.64 -0.89
C LYS A 47 -2.52 12.33 -0.52
N ARG A 48 -2.93 12.24 0.74
CA ARG A 48 -4.09 12.94 1.28
C ARG A 48 -3.91 14.46 1.21
N ALA A 49 -2.74 14.98 1.61
CA ALA A 49 -2.40 16.40 1.52
C ALA A 49 -2.39 16.92 0.07
N GLN A 50 -2.12 16.05 -0.91
CA GLN A 50 -2.24 16.35 -2.34
C GLN A 50 -3.70 16.31 -2.87
N GLY A 51 -4.69 16.16 -1.99
CA GLY A 51 -6.11 16.11 -2.36
C GLY A 51 -6.52 14.81 -3.09
N LYS A 52 -5.74 13.72 -2.97
CA LYS A 52 -6.13 12.46 -3.61
C LYS A 52 -7.39 11.86 -2.93
N PRO A 53 -8.34 11.29 -3.69
CA PRO A 53 -9.52 10.66 -3.12
C PRO A 53 -9.18 9.50 -2.17
N TYR A 54 -10.05 9.24 -1.19
CA TYR A 54 -9.87 8.24 -0.14
C TYR A 54 -9.36 6.89 -0.66
N TYR A 55 -10.11 6.26 -1.57
CA TYR A 55 -9.77 4.94 -2.09
C TYR A 55 -8.47 4.92 -2.92
N VAL A 56 -8.07 6.05 -3.50
CA VAL A 56 -6.84 6.16 -4.29
C VAL A 56 -5.62 6.07 -3.38
N TYR A 57 -5.58 6.85 -2.30
CA TYR A 57 -4.44 6.77 -1.38
C TYR A 57 -4.47 5.51 -0.51
N MET A 58 -5.64 4.94 -0.21
CA MET A 58 -5.76 3.62 0.44
C MET A 58 -5.11 2.52 -0.40
N THR A 59 -5.44 2.47 -1.70
CA THR A 59 -4.87 1.48 -2.62
C THR A 59 -3.36 1.71 -2.82
N ALA A 60 -2.94 2.97 -2.93
CA ALA A 60 -1.52 3.31 -3.04
C ALA A 60 -0.74 2.92 -1.75
N GLY A 61 -1.33 3.14 -0.57
CA GLY A 61 -0.79 2.72 0.73
C GLY A 61 -0.63 1.21 0.82
N ALA A 62 -1.66 0.44 0.43
CA ALA A 62 -1.60 -1.01 0.38
C ALA A 62 -0.45 -1.52 -0.51
N ASN A 63 -0.26 -0.93 -1.69
CA ASN A 63 0.85 -1.27 -2.58
C ASN A 63 2.22 -0.90 -1.98
N LYS A 64 2.30 0.25 -1.29
CA LYS A 64 3.53 0.68 -0.58
C LYS A 64 3.86 -0.29 0.55
N PHE A 65 2.86 -0.71 1.33
CA PHE A 65 2.99 -1.72 2.37
C PHE A 65 3.52 -3.04 1.82
N LEU A 66 2.91 -3.57 0.75
CA LEU A 66 3.35 -4.83 0.14
C LEU A 66 4.80 -4.77 -0.34
N ARG A 67 5.24 -3.65 -0.93
CA ARG A 67 6.64 -3.47 -1.36
C ARG A 67 7.61 -3.49 -0.18
N ILE A 68 7.29 -2.79 0.90
CA ILE A 68 8.12 -2.77 2.12
C ILE A 68 8.15 -4.16 2.76
N TYR A 69 6.99 -4.79 2.90
CA TYR A 69 6.86 -6.12 3.49
C TYR A 69 7.69 -7.16 2.72
N TYR A 70 7.56 -7.19 1.39
CA TYR A 70 8.35 -8.09 0.56
C TYR A 70 9.85 -7.86 0.72
N GLY A 71 10.31 -6.60 0.72
CA GLY A 71 11.72 -6.26 0.95
C GLY A 71 12.23 -6.80 2.27
N ARG A 72 11.52 -6.50 3.38
CA ARG A 72 11.88 -6.97 4.72
C ARG A 72 11.90 -8.49 4.85
N VAL A 73 10.89 -9.16 4.30
CA VAL A 73 10.84 -10.63 4.33
C VAL A 73 11.97 -11.22 3.49
N LYS A 74 12.25 -10.66 2.31
CA LYS A 74 13.35 -11.12 1.46
C LYS A 74 14.71 -10.94 2.14
N GLU A 75 14.95 -9.78 2.76
CA GLU A 75 16.16 -9.50 3.55
C GLU A 75 16.30 -10.48 4.71
N TYR A 76 15.21 -10.71 5.46
CA TYR A 76 15.19 -11.67 6.55
C TYR A 76 15.50 -13.10 6.08
N LEU A 77 14.83 -13.58 5.03
CA LEU A 77 15.06 -14.93 4.49
C LEU A 77 16.49 -15.10 3.97
N ALA A 78 17.08 -14.07 3.36
CA ALA A 78 18.47 -14.10 2.92
C ALA A 78 19.48 -14.09 4.07
N SER A 79 19.08 -13.65 5.27
CA SER A 79 19.93 -13.66 6.47
C SER A 79 19.94 -14.98 7.23
N LEU A 80 19.01 -15.90 6.91
CA LEU A 80 18.95 -17.21 7.52
C LEU A 80 20.10 -18.10 7.01
N PRO A 81 20.69 -18.94 7.87
CA PRO A 81 21.65 -19.94 7.42
C PRO A 81 20.97 -20.87 6.42
N ALA A 82 21.72 -21.31 5.40
CA ALA A 82 21.25 -22.39 4.52
C ALA A 82 20.96 -23.61 5.41
N SER A 83 19.75 -24.15 5.33
CA SER A 83 19.42 -25.42 5.97
C SER A 83 20.40 -26.47 5.43
N GLU A 84 21.14 -27.12 6.34
CA GLU A 84 21.95 -28.30 6.04
C GLU A 84 21.13 -29.40 5.34
#